data_AF-A0A527CYW6-F1
#
_entry.id   AF-A0A527CYW6-F1
#
_cell.length_a   1.000
_cell.length_b   1.000
_cell.length_c   1.000
_cell.angle_alpha   90.00
_cell.angle_beta   90.00
_cell.angle_gamma   90.00
#
_symmetry.space_group_name_H-M   'P 1'
#
loop_
_entity.id
_entity.type
_entity.pdbx_description
1 polymer ?
#
loop_
_entity_poly.entity_id
_entity_poly.type
_entity_poly.pdbx_seq_one_letter_code
_entity_poly.pdbx_strand_id
1 'polypeptide(L)'
;MSQNIPTLYEWAGGSEALNRLTQTFYDKVAQDPIVGPVFKTMSPDHPAHVAAFIGEVFGGPKTYSEQFGGHREMVMHHLGKHLTEEQRRRWISLLADAADAVGLPDDPEFRSAFIGYVEWGSRLAKMNSNLGETCDPQTEPMPAWGWGVPGGPYTGTN
;
A
#
# COMPACT_ATOMS: atom_id res chain seq x y z
N MET A 1 18.82 -24.38 -13.31
CA MET A 1 18.43 -23.00 -13.68
C MET A 1 17.89 -22.36 -12.42
N SER A 2 18.45 -21.25 -11.97
CA SER A 2 17.84 -20.45 -10.91
C SER A 2 16.46 -20.02 -11.40
N GLN A 3 15.39 -20.47 -10.75
CA GLN A 3 14.06 -19.94 -11.06
C GLN A 3 14.05 -18.45 -10.70
N ASN A 4 13.65 -17.60 -11.66
CA ASN A 4 13.48 -16.18 -11.39
C ASN A 4 12.27 -16.01 -10.48
N ILE A 5 12.51 -15.48 -9.29
CA ILE A 5 11.47 -15.17 -8.31
C ILE A 5 10.66 -13.98 -8.86
N PRO A 6 9.33 -14.10 -8.99
CA PRO A 6 8.50 -13.00 -9.49
C PRO A 6 8.52 -11.82 -8.52
N THR A 7 8.21 -10.64 -9.01
CA THR A 7 7.95 -9.47 -8.15
C THR A 7 6.68 -9.69 -7.31
N LEU A 8 6.53 -8.94 -6.22
CA LEU A 8 5.28 -8.95 -5.43
C LEU A 8 4.10 -8.48 -6.28
N TYR A 9 4.33 -7.57 -7.22
CA TYR A 9 3.32 -7.08 -8.15
C TYR A 9 2.79 -8.20 -9.06
N GLU A 10 3.70 -8.97 -9.68
CA GLU A 10 3.33 -10.13 -10.51
C GLU A 10 2.62 -11.20 -9.69
N TRP A 11 3.13 -11.52 -8.50
CA TRP A 11 2.53 -12.53 -7.63
C TRP A 11 1.14 -12.14 -7.12
N ALA A 12 0.93 -10.86 -6.80
CA ALA A 12 -0.37 -10.35 -6.38
C ALA A 12 -1.44 -10.42 -7.47
N GLY A 13 -1.08 -10.64 -8.74
CA GLY A 13 -1.98 -10.58 -9.89
C GLY A 13 -2.01 -9.22 -10.59
N GLY A 14 -0.99 -8.38 -10.37
CA GLY A 14 -0.78 -7.11 -11.06
C GLY A 14 -1.83 -6.04 -10.77
N SER A 15 -1.92 -5.07 -11.69
CA SER A 15 -2.76 -3.87 -11.55
C SER A 15 -4.23 -4.20 -11.31
N GLU A 16 -4.77 -5.23 -11.98
CA GLU A 16 -6.19 -5.60 -11.81
C GLU A 16 -6.48 -6.03 -10.36
N ALA A 17 -5.63 -6.87 -9.78
CA ALA A 17 -5.77 -7.32 -8.40
C ALA A 17 -5.62 -6.17 -7.39
N LEU A 18 -4.64 -5.28 -7.61
CA LEU A 18 -4.44 -4.12 -6.73
C LEU A 18 -5.58 -3.11 -6.82
N ASN A 19 -6.18 -2.91 -7.99
CA ASN A 19 -7.38 -2.06 -8.12
C ASN A 19 -8.59 -2.67 -7.40
N ARG A 20 -8.81 -4.00 -7.52
CA ARG A 20 -9.87 -4.67 -6.74
C ARG A 20 -9.64 -4.54 -5.23
N LEU A 21 -8.39 -4.72 -4.79
CA LEU A 21 -7.98 -4.56 -3.40
C LEU A 21 -8.31 -3.15 -2.90
N THR A 22 -7.80 -2.11 -3.56
CA THR A 22 -7.95 -0.73 -3.06
C THR A 22 -9.40 -0.25 -3.15
N GLN A 23 -10.15 -0.65 -4.18
CA GLN A 23 -11.57 -0.37 -4.26
C GLN A 23 -12.32 -0.96 -3.06
N THR A 24 -12.16 -2.27 -2.83
CA THR A 24 -12.80 -2.98 -1.72
C THR A 24 -12.36 -2.43 -0.37
N PHE A 25 -11.09 -2.07 -0.24
CA PHE A 25 -10.55 -1.44 0.95
C PHE A 25 -11.21 -0.09 1.24
N TYR A 26 -11.30 0.80 0.25
CA TYR A 26 -11.89 2.12 0.46
C TYR A 26 -13.40 2.08 0.65
N ASP A 27 -14.11 1.10 0.07
CA ASP A 27 -15.52 0.84 0.36
C ASP A 27 -15.74 0.47 1.84
N LYS A 28 -14.80 -0.27 2.44
CA LYS A 28 -14.80 -0.58 3.88
C LYS A 28 -14.42 0.64 4.72
N VAL A 29 -13.39 1.40 4.33
CA VAL A 29 -12.96 2.63 5.01
C VAL A 29 -14.09 3.65 5.10
N ALA A 30 -14.86 3.84 4.03
CA ALA A 30 -15.99 4.78 3.99
C ALA A 30 -17.07 4.47 5.04
N GLN A 31 -17.20 3.21 5.43
CA GLN A 31 -18.18 2.74 6.43
C GLN A 31 -17.61 2.67 7.84
N ASP A 32 -16.30 2.85 8.01
CA ASP A 32 -15.64 2.68 9.29
C ASP A 32 -15.71 3.94 10.17
N PRO A 33 -16.14 3.86 11.44
CA PRO A 33 -16.29 5.04 12.29
C PRO A 33 -14.96 5.69 12.72
N ILE A 34 -13.83 4.96 12.69
CA ILE A 34 -12.53 5.45 13.15
C ILE A 34 -11.79 6.12 11.99
N VAL A 35 -11.67 5.42 10.85
CA VAL A 35 -10.89 5.93 9.71
C VAL A 35 -11.74 6.64 8.67
N GLY A 36 -13.03 6.32 8.53
CA GLY A 36 -13.93 6.96 7.57
C GLY A 36 -13.94 8.50 7.62
N PRO A 37 -13.95 9.15 8.81
CA PRO A 37 -13.84 10.60 8.91
C PRO A 37 -12.60 11.21 8.24
N VAL A 38 -11.47 10.49 8.19
CA VAL A 38 -10.21 10.94 7.56
C VAL A 38 -10.34 11.02 6.03
N PHE A 39 -11.21 10.20 5.44
CA PHE A 39 -11.36 10.06 3.99
C PHE A 39 -12.66 10.69 3.46
N LYS A 40 -13.40 11.46 4.26
CA LYS A 40 -14.69 12.06 3.87
C LYS A 40 -14.64 12.92 2.60
N THR A 41 -13.52 13.56 2.34
CA THR A 41 -13.32 14.44 1.17
C THR A 41 -12.38 13.82 0.12
N MET A 42 -12.19 12.50 0.19
CA MET A 42 -11.35 11.76 -0.75
C MET A 42 -11.96 11.79 -2.16
N SER A 43 -11.11 11.95 -3.18
CA SER A 43 -11.54 11.83 -4.58
C SER A 43 -12.01 10.40 -4.89
N PRO A 44 -13.03 10.22 -5.75
CA PRO A 44 -13.38 8.90 -6.29
C PRO A 44 -12.23 8.16 -6.95
N ASP A 45 -11.22 8.87 -7.49
CA ASP A 45 -10.06 8.28 -8.17
C ASP A 45 -8.97 7.79 -7.19
N HIS A 46 -9.10 8.11 -5.90
CA HIS A 46 -8.08 7.78 -4.90
C HIS A 46 -7.74 6.29 -4.81
N PRO A 47 -8.69 5.34 -4.88
CA PRO A 47 -8.35 3.91 -4.90
C PRO A 47 -7.41 3.53 -6.04
N ALA A 48 -7.62 4.06 -7.25
CA ALA A 48 -6.79 3.78 -8.41
C ALA A 48 -5.38 4.37 -8.26
N HIS A 49 -5.27 5.59 -7.71
CA HIS A 49 -3.95 6.19 -7.43
C HIS A 49 -3.16 5.38 -6.40
N VAL A 50 -3.83 4.89 -5.35
CA VAL A 50 -3.19 4.04 -4.33
C VAL A 50 -2.80 2.68 -4.91
N ALA A 51 -3.60 2.10 -5.81
CA ALA A 51 -3.24 0.86 -6.50
C ALA A 51 -1.99 1.04 -7.37
N ALA A 52 -1.90 2.15 -8.11
CA ALA A 52 -0.72 2.49 -8.90
C ALA A 52 0.52 2.68 -8.01
N PHE A 53 0.39 3.37 -6.87
CA PHE A 53 1.48 3.55 -5.92
C PHE A 53 1.99 2.21 -5.37
N ILE A 54 1.10 1.37 -4.82
CA ILE A 54 1.46 0.05 -4.29
C ILE A 54 2.07 -0.81 -5.38
N GLY A 55 1.51 -0.76 -6.60
CA GLY A 55 2.00 -1.53 -7.73
C GLY A 55 3.44 -1.19 -8.09
N GLU A 56 3.78 0.09 -8.16
CA GLU A 56 5.16 0.53 -8.41
C GLU A 56 6.10 0.12 -7.26
N VAL A 57 5.67 0.28 -6.00
CA VAL A 57 6.47 -0.14 -4.84
C VAL A 57 6.73 -1.65 -4.83
N PHE A 58 5.78 -2.45 -5.32
CA PHE A 58 5.88 -3.91 -5.41
C PHE A 58 6.66 -4.42 -6.63
N GLY A 59 7.29 -3.52 -7.39
CA GLY A 59 8.12 -3.85 -8.54
C GLY A 59 7.38 -3.86 -9.88
N GLY A 60 6.16 -3.31 -9.92
CA GLY A 60 5.38 -3.12 -11.14
C GLY A 60 5.82 -1.90 -11.98
N PRO A 61 5.02 -1.51 -12.98
CA PRO A 61 5.29 -0.35 -13.83
C PRO A 61 5.37 0.97 -13.05
N LYS A 62 6.10 1.96 -13.58
CA LYS A 62 6.31 3.30 -13.00
C LYS A 62 5.10 4.25 -13.13
N THR A 63 3.89 3.70 -13.16
CA THR A 63 2.66 4.44 -13.44
C THR A 63 2.45 5.58 -12.44
N TYR A 64 2.79 5.38 -11.17
CA TYR A 64 2.52 6.39 -10.15
C TYR A 64 3.51 7.54 -10.21
N SER A 65 4.81 7.26 -10.33
CA SER A 65 5.81 8.31 -10.46
C SER A 65 5.67 9.12 -11.74
N GLU A 66 5.31 8.46 -12.85
CA GLU A 66 5.14 9.12 -14.16
C GLU A 66 3.87 9.98 -14.24
N GLN A 67 2.78 9.57 -13.59
CA GLN A 67 1.47 10.26 -13.74
C GLN A 67 1.07 11.10 -12.52
N PHE A 68 1.56 10.76 -11.33
CA PHE A 68 1.11 11.34 -10.06
C PHE A 68 2.25 11.88 -9.20
N GLY A 69 3.45 12.09 -9.75
CA GLY A 69 4.53 12.84 -9.08
C GLY A 69 5.35 12.07 -8.05
N GLY A 70 5.09 10.77 -7.87
CA GLY A 70 5.95 9.87 -7.09
C GLY A 70 5.85 10.08 -5.57
N HIS A 71 6.83 9.54 -4.84
CA HIS A 71 6.75 9.42 -3.37
C HIS A 71 6.55 10.77 -2.66
N ARG A 72 7.14 11.84 -3.19
CA ARG A 72 6.88 13.21 -2.71
C ARG A 72 5.39 13.55 -2.68
N GLU A 73 4.67 13.32 -3.76
CA GLU A 73 3.23 13.61 -3.83
C GLU A 73 2.44 12.76 -2.84
N MET A 74 2.83 11.49 -2.66
CA MET A 74 2.25 10.63 -1.64
C MET A 74 2.45 11.21 -0.22
N VAL A 75 3.65 11.71 0.09
CA VAL A 75 3.94 12.36 1.38
C VAL A 75 3.09 13.62 1.57
N MET A 76 2.98 14.48 0.54
CA MET A 76 2.17 15.69 0.57
C MET A 76 0.70 15.40 0.93
N HIS A 77 0.14 14.29 0.45
CA HIS A 77 -1.21 13.86 0.81
C HIS A 77 -1.40 13.43 2.27
N HIS A 78 -0.32 13.27 3.03
CA HIS A 78 -0.36 12.90 4.44
C HIS A 78 -0.16 14.07 5.39
N LEU A 79 0.49 15.15 4.97
CA LEU A 79 0.85 16.30 5.81
C LEU A 79 -0.37 16.91 6.51
N GLY A 80 -0.17 17.37 7.76
CA GLY A 80 -1.21 18.05 8.55
C GLY A 80 -2.43 17.20 8.94
N LYS A 81 -2.45 15.89 8.65
CA LYS A 81 -3.60 15.02 8.98
C LYS A 81 -3.63 14.56 10.44
N HIS A 82 -2.52 14.70 11.18
CA HIS A 82 -2.41 14.32 12.60
C HIS A 82 -2.98 12.93 12.91
N LEU A 83 -2.58 11.92 12.13
CA LEU A 83 -3.10 10.56 12.24
C LEU A 83 -2.75 9.96 13.61
N THR A 84 -3.74 9.38 14.26
CA THR A 84 -3.59 8.69 15.55
C THR A 84 -3.10 7.25 15.37
N GLU A 85 -2.57 6.65 16.43
CA GLU A 85 -2.22 5.21 16.41
C GLU A 85 -3.45 4.32 16.22
N GLU A 86 -4.60 4.71 16.74
CA GLU A 86 -5.86 3.98 16.58
C GLU A 86 -6.29 3.94 15.10
N GLN A 87 -6.29 5.10 14.43
CA GLN A 87 -6.57 5.20 13.00
C GLN A 87 -5.58 4.36 12.18
N ARG A 88 -4.28 4.43 12.50
CA ARG A 88 -3.25 3.65 11.81
C ARG A 88 -3.51 2.15 11.91
N ARG A 89 -3.73 1.64 13.13
CA ARG A 89 -3.99 0.20 13.35
C ARG A 89 -5.28 -0.25 12.65
N ARG A 90 -6.33 0.57 12.72
CA ARG A 90 -7.60 0.26 12.06
C ARG A 90 -7.46 0.21 10.55
N TRP A 91 -6.71 1.15 9.96
CA TRP A 91 -6.40 1.18 8.53
C TRP A 91 -5.71 -0.11 8.08
N ILE A 92 -4.71 -0.59 8.84
CA ILE A 92 -4.00 -1.84 8.55
C ILE A 92 -4.96 -3.04 8.57
N SER A 93 -5.78 -3.17 9.62
CA SER A 93 -6.74 -4.27 9.72
C SER A 93 -7.71 -4.30 8.55
N LEU A 94 -8.26 -3.14 8.17
CA LEU A 94 -9.19 -3.05 7.05
C LEU A 94 -8.54 -3.41 5.71
N LEU A 95 -7.26 -3.06 5.51
CA LEU A 95 -6.54 -3.43 4.29
C LEU A 95 -6.22 -4.93 4.24
N ALA A 96 -5.88 -5.53 5.38
CA ALA A 96 -5.71 -6.98 5.50
C ALA A 96 -7.03 -7.72 5.19
N ASP A 97 -8.14 -7.30 5.81
CA ASP A 97 -9.46 -7.86 5.56
C ASP A 97 -9.89 -7.71 4.09
N ALA A 98 -9.53 -6.59 3.45
CA ALA A 98 -9.79 -6.36 2.03
C ALA A 98 -8.98 -7.31 1.14
N ALA A 99 -7.72 -7.58 1.48
CA ALA A 99 -6.87 -8.53 0.76
C ALA A 99 -7.48 -9.95 0.77
N ASP A 100 -8.01 -10.39 1.91
CA ASP A 100 -8.72 -11.67 2.00
C ASP A 100 -10.01 -11.65 1.17
N ALA A 101 -10.80 -10.57 1.28
CA ALA A 101 -12.08 -10.46 0.58
C ALA A 101 -11.96 -10.52 -0.95
N VAL A 102 -10.86 -10.02 -1.52
CA VAL A 102 -10.64 -10.03 -2.98
C VAL A 102 -9.79 -11.20 -3.47
N GLY A 103 -9.42 -12.11 -2.57
CA GLY A 103 -8.63 -13.30 -2.90
C GLY A 103 -7.19 -12.98 -3.34
N LEU A 104 -6.53 -12.01 -2.70
CA LEU A 104 -5.07 -11.88 -2.85
C LEU A 104 -4.38 -13.17 -2.36
N PRO A 105 -3.20 -13.53 -2.90
CA PRO A 105 -2.47 -14.73 -2.47
C PRO A 105 -2.35 -14.81 -0.95
N ASP A 106 -2.67 -15.95 -0.35
CA ASP A 106 -2.67 -16.17 1.10
C ASP A 106 -1.52 -17.04 1.59
N ASP A 107 -0.56 -17.34 0.71
CA ASP A 107 0.67 -18.03 1.08
C ASP A 107 1.47 -17.24 2.13
N PRO A 108 2.15 -17.94 3.07
CA PRO A 108 2.81 -17.27 4.20
C PRO A 108 3.83 -16.21 3.79
N GLU A 109 4.58 -16.44 2.72
CA GLU A 109 5.64 -15.57 2.24
C GLU A 109 5.07 -14.29 1.64
N PHE A 110 4.02 -14.37 0.80
CA PHE A 110 3.35 -13.18 0.31
C PHE A 110 2.68 -12.39 1.44
N ARG A 111 1.97 -13.08 2.34
CA ARG A 111 1.28 -12.41 3.45
C ARG A 111 2.24 -11.75 4.43
N SER A 112 3.38 -12.38 4.69
CA SER A 112 4.47 -11.77 5.47
C SER A 112 5.01 -10.52 4.78
N ALA A 113 5.30 -10.58 3.47
CA ALA A 113 5.82 -9.44 2.72
C ALA A 113 4.82 -8.28 2.64
N PHE A 114 3.55 -8.59 2.36
CA PHE A 114 2.45 -7.62 2.27
C PHE A 114 2.22 -6.91 3.60
N ILE A 115 2.06 -7.65 4.70
CA ILE A 115 1.86 -7.05 6.03
C ILE A 115 3.10 -6.28 6.49
N GLY A 116 4.31 -6.75 6.17
CA GLY A 116 5.55 -6.02 6.43
C GLY A 116 5.56 -4.65 5.77
N TYR A 117 5.19 -4.57 4.49
CA TYR A 117 5.05 -3.31 3.76
C TYR A 117 3.97 -2.42 4.39
N VAL A 118 2.79 -2.97 4.65
CA VAL A 118 1.65 -2.23 5.20
C VAL A 118 1.99 -1.62 6.57
N GLU A 119 2.62 -2.39 7.45
CA GLU A 119 3.08 -1.91 8.75
C GLU A 119 4.13 -0.81 8.61
N TRP A 120 5.17 -1.02 7.78
CA TRP A 120 6.21 -0.03 7.53
C TRP A 120 5.64 1.27 6.95
N GLY A 121 4.84 1.18 5.88
CA GLY A 121 4.24 2.32 5.20
C GLY A 121 3.26 3.09 6.09
N SER A 122 2.47 2.40 6.91
CA SER A 122 1.54 3.04 7.84
C SER A 122 2.25 3.90 8.90
N ARG A 123 3.47 3.51 9.31
CA ARG A 123 4.29 4.28 10.26
C ARG A 123 4.80 5.56 9.61
N LEU A 124 5.28 5.48 8.38
CA LEU A 124 5.69 6.65 7.61
C LEU A 124 4.51 7.61 7.41
N ALA A 125 3.35 7.11 6.99
CA ALA A 125 2.14 7.90 6.85
C ALA A 125 1.78 8.67 8.14
N LYS A 126 1.85 8.00 9.30
CA LYS A 126 1.62 8.65 10.59
C LYS A 126 2.69 9.67 10.95
N MET A 127 3.97 9.36 10.76
CA MET A 127 5.06 10.31 11.02
C MET A 127 4.90 11.57 10.16
N ASN A 128 4.68 11.38 8.86
CA ASN A 128 4.48 12.46 7.89
C ASN A 128 3.25 13.31 8.21
N SER A 129 2.19 12.71 8.75
CA SER A 129 0.99 13.47 9.13
C SER A 129 1.16 14.46 10.28
N ASN A 130 2.28 14.38 11.01
CA ASN A 130 2.63 15.33 12.07
C ASN A 130 3.63 16.39 11.60
N LEU A 131 4.11 16.30 10.36
CA LEU A 131 4.94 17.35 9.74
C LEU A 131 4.06 18.54 9.32
N GLY A 132 4.71 19.70 9.17
CA GLY A 132 4.08 20.92 8.67
C GLY A 132 3.66 20.82 7.20
N GLU A 133 3.27 21.94 6.61
CA GLU A 133 2.64 21.99 5.27
C GLU A 133 3.59 21.67 4.11
N THR A 134 4.90 21.58 4.34
CA THR A 134 5.90 21.36 3.29
C THR A 134 6.83 20.21 3.63
N CYS A 135 7.13 19.40 2.61
CA CYS A 135 8.25 18.47 2.61
C CYS A 135 9.33 18.97 1.63
N ASP A 136 10.60 18.63 1.90
CA ASP A 136 11.70 18.94 0.98
C ASP A 136 11.43 18.27 -0.39
N PRO A 137 11.43 19.03 -1.51
CA PRO A 137 11.13 18.49 -2.83
C PRO A 137 12.12 17.44 -3.37
N GLN A 138 13.31 17.25 -2.77
CA GLN A 138 14.44 16.62 -3.47
C GLN A 138 14.97 15.27 -2.96
N THR A 139 14.43 14.62 -1.94
CA THR A 139 15.17 13.51 -1.30
C THR A 139 14.43 12.22 -0.96
N GLU A 140 13.19 12.05 -1.39
CA GLU A 140 12.44 10.82 -1.10
C GLU A 140 12.24 9.98 -2.38
N PRO A 141 13.18 9.07 -2.72
CA PRO A 141 13.00 8.18 -3.87
C PRO A 141 11.75 7.31 -3.69
N MET A 142 11.18 6.84 -4.80
CA MET A 142 10.12 5.82 -4.73
C MET A 142 10.65 4.60 -3.96
N PRO A 143 9.93 4.16 -2.92
CA PRO A 143 10.36 2.98 -2.19
C PRO A 143 10.21 1.75 -3.07
N ALA A 144 11.14 0.80 -2.92
CA ALA A 144 11.05 -0.52 -3.50
C ALA A 144 10.90 -1.53 -2.36
N TRP A 145 9.87 -2.38 -2.45
CA TRP A 145 9.60 -3.42 -1.47
C TRP A 145 9.59 -4.80 -2.13
N GLY A 146 10.39 -5.71 -1.59
CA GLY A 146 10.50 -7.09 -2.07
C GLY A 146 9.96 -8.09 -1.05
N TRP A 147 10.26 -9.37 -1.27
CA TRP A 147 9.81 -10.50 -0.44
C TRP A 147 10.30 -10.50 1.03
N GLY A 148 11.10 -9.53 1.45
CA GLY A 148 11.67 -9.46 2.80
C GLY A 148 12.67 -10.57 3.10
N VAL A 149 12.84 -10.93 4.38
CA VAL A 149 13.74 -12.00 4.86
C VAL A 149 13.46 -13.38 4.22
N PRO A 150 12.19 -13.79 3.94
CA PRO A 150 11.88 -15.08 3.30
C PRO A 150 12.45 -15.27 1.89
N GLY A 151 12.76 -14.18 1.17
CA GLY A 151 13.50 -14.25 -0.09
C GLY A 151 12.77 -14.85 -1.31
N GLY A 152 11.54 -15.36 -1.19
CA GLY A 152 10.73 -15.89 -2.31
C GLY A 152 9.40 -16.54 -1.86
N PRO A 153 8.54 -17.02 -2.78
CA PRO A 153 7.22 -17.62 -2.48
C PRO A 153 7.32 -19.04 -1.88
N TYR A 154 6.26 -19.48 -1.18
CA TYR A 154 6.14 -20.86 -0.68
C TYR A 154 6.19 -21.87 -1.82
N THR A 155 7.17 -22.77 -1.80
CA THR A 155 7.19 -23.94 -2.68
C THR A 155 6.70 -25.15 -1.89
N GLY A 156 5.38 -25.31 -1.78
CA GLY A 156 4.80 -26.52 -1.20
C GLY A 156 5.39 -27.77 -1.85
N THR A 157 5.78 -28.75 -1.03
CA THR A 157 6.08 -30.09 -1.55
C THR A 157 4.78 -30.89 -1.56
N ASN A 158 4.54 -31.59 -2.69
CA ASN A 158 3.40 -32.49 -2.90
C ASN A 158 3.23 -33.51 -1.77
#